data_AF-A0A6F9BMQ6-F1
#
_entry.id   AF-A0A6F9BMQ6-F1
#
_cell.length_a   1.000
_cell.length_b   1.000
_cell.length_c   1.000
_cell.angle_alpha   90.00
_cell.angle_beta   90.00
_cell.angle_gamma   90.00
#
_symmetry.space_group_name_H-M   'P 1'
#
loop_
_entity.id
_entity.type
_entity.pdbx_description
1 polymer ?
#
loop_
_entity_poly.entity_id
_entity_poly.type
_entity_poly.pdbx_seq_one_letter_code
_entity_poly.pdbx_strand_id
1 'polypeptide(L)'
;LPSQMGSLLGSSLALCYLDYVQDDSAFLRLNFWLGHALHEEFLFCSGDGGSGSSSEALHFLNKLLSTQHFLQEGFSSTEGFLYKFLNVWDGSLLRPQILGLLSDIPVVPSSCISQLLFEPLMQLFFTSTLFFKCSVIDCLNNMLLKWLTWHSVYALEDGLDISLNSHTPMNMTLSGFMDSVMELVRFVGRLATVGLQLEGCHSLLLSFILDFYETVCDMFLKYGLPLVVMPPVGVFYPALFATDPVSVDRLGYIMYRYKKNLTSAKCQQQETKQAFHISRQTYKEFNHYLLFMVSCLWNSKMFLPGMAIEVDQELLALSKVPEPRTSFDLIHHPAFLGYALDFHHKCWPERKDMDLNSIKAGKQWDWYLEFLFSQGFHGLQQFIQSSINRRSVAGINGQRGSQPTSR
;
A
#
# COMPACT_ATOMS: atom_id res chain seq x y z
N LEU A 1 6.21 42.85 2.54
CA LEU A 1 6.99 41.62 2.28
C LEU A 1 8.43 41.97 1.88
N PRO A 2 9.42 41.14 2.22
CA PRO A 2 10.82 41.40 1.91
C PRO A 2 11.06 41.51 0.40
N SER A 3 12.08 42.30 0.01
CA SER A 3 12.55 42.37 -1.37
C SER A 3 13.22 41.07 -1.83
N GLN A 4 13.87 40.36 -0.90
CA GLN A 4 14.48 39.05 -1.12
C GLN A 4 13.50 37.93 -0.76
N MET A 5 12.78 37.40 -1.75
CA MET A 5 11.75 36.37 -1.52
C MET A 5 12.30 35.08 -0.91
N GLY A 6 13.56 34.72 -1.20
CA GLY A 6 14.20 33.54 -0.60
C GLY A 6 14.34 33.58 0.92
N SER A 7 14.32 34.77 1.54
CA SER A 7 14.34 34.92 3.00
C SER A 7 13.04 34.48 3.69
N LEU A 8 11.96 34.32 2.93
CA LEU A 8 10.69 33.76 3.42
C LEU A 8 10.82 32.27 3.73
N LEU A 9 11.67 31.55 2.98
CA LEU A 9 11.91 30.12 3.19
C LEU A 9 12.62 29.91 4.53
N GLY A 10 11.98 29.16 5.43
CA GLY A 10 12.49 28.87 6.77
C GLY A 10 12.15 29.92 7.84
N SER A 11 11.34 30.94 7.54
CA SER A 11 10.83 31.87 8.55
C SER A 11 9.36 31.60 8.86
N SER A 12 9.08 30.89 9.97
CA SER A 12 7.70 30.52 10.36
C SER A 12 6.78 31.74 10.49
N LEU A 13 7.28 32.86 11.03
CA LEU A 13 6.49 34.10 11.15
C LEU A 13 6.11 34.68 9.78
N ALA A 14 7.03 34.65 8.83
CA ALA A 14 6.77 35.17 7.49
C ALA A 14 5.84 34.24 6.70
N LEU A 15 5.94 32.94 6.91
CA LEU A 15 5.04 31.94 6.33
C LEU A 15 3.63 32.06 6.92
N CYS A 16 3.49 32.22 8.24
CA CYS A 16 2.19 32.49 8.87
C CYS A 16 1.56 33.78 8.34
N TYR A 17 2.36 34.82 8.14
CA TYR A 17 1.86 36.06 7.55
C TYR A 17 1.37 35.84 6.11
N LEU A 18 2.12 35.09 5.30
CA LEU A 18 1.77 34.79 3.92
C LEU A 18 0.45 33.99 3.83
N ASP A 19 0.31 32.98 4.70
CA ASP A 19 -0.87 32.13 4.79
C ASP A 19 -2.10 32.89 5.34
N TYR A 20 -1.92 33.70 6.39
CA TYR A 20 -3.02 34.44 7.01
C TYR A 20 -3.50 35.63 6.17
N VAL A 21 -2.59 36.36 5.53
CA VAL A 21 -2.92 37.57 4.78
C VAL A 21 -3.42 37.26 3.37
N GLN A 22 -3.08 36.08 2.83
CA GLN A 22 -3.48 35.63 1.49
C GLN A 22 -3.26 36.70 0.40
N ASP A 23 -2.11 37.39 0.46
CA ASP A 23 -1.72 38.35 -0.59
C ASP A 23 -1.25 37.59 -1.84
N ASP A 24 -2.12 37.51 -2.85
CA ASP A 24 -1.84 36.86 -4.14
C ASP A 24 -0.53 37.37 -4.77
N SER A 25 -0.22 38.67 -4.63
CA SER A 25 1.00 39.25 -5.19
C SER A 25 2.25 38.69 -4.51
N ALA A 26 2.18 38.46 -3.19
CA ALA A 26 3.24 37.84 -2.41
C ALA A 26 3.51 36.42 -2.87
N PHE A 27 2.44 35.63 -3.00
CA PHE A 27 2.51 34.23 -3.37
C PHE A 27 3.05 34.06 -4.80
N LEU A 28 2.59 34.89 -5.74
CA LEU A 28 3.08 34.91 -7.11
C LEU A 28 4.56 35.30 -7.19
N ARG A 29 5.00 36.30 -6.43
CA ARG A 29 6.42 36.72 -6.41
C ARG A 29 7.32 35.63 -5.81
N LEU A 30 6.86 34.97 -4.75
CA LEU A 30 7.59 33.85 -4.15
C LEU A 30 7.68 32.68 -5.14
N ASN A 31 6.58 32.28 -5.78
CA ASN A 31 6.56 31.22 -6.78
C ASN A 31 7.45 31.54 -7.99
N PHE A 32 7.40 32.77 -8.50
CA PHE A 32 8.24 33.17 -9.62
C PHE A 32 9.73 33.08 -9.26
N TRP A 33 10.12 33.60 -8.08
CA TRP A 33 11.50 33.51 -7.60
C TRP A 33 11.94 32.06 -7.38
N LEU A 34 11.08 31.23 -6.78
CA LEU A 34 11.36 29.82 -6.49
C LEU A 34 11.57 29.02 -7.78
N GLY A 35 10.69 29.21 -8.77
CA GLY A 35 10.83 28.58 -10.08
C GLY A 35 12.15 28.95 -10.76
N HIS A 36 12.51 30.24 -10.76
CA HIS A 36 13.79 30.67 -11.32
C HIS A 36 14.99 30.06 -10.58
N ALA A 37 14.96 30.07 -9.24
CA ALA A 37 16.05 29.52 -8.43
C ALA A 37 16.26 28.01 -8.65
N LEU A 38 15.18 27.23 -8.71
CA LEU A 38 15.24 25.79 -8.98
C LEU A 38 15.78 25.50 -10.39
N HIS A 39 15.33 26.27 -11.39
CA HIS A 39 15.77 26.13 -12.77
C HIS A 39 17.26 26.46 -12.95
N GLU A 40 17.73 27.58 -12.39
CA GLU A 40 19.15 27.94 -12.44
C GLU A 40 20.03 26.87 -11.80
N GLU A 41 19.71 26.48 -10.55
CA GLU A 41 20.54 25.56 -9.77
C GLU A 41 20.63 24.16 -10.41
N PHE A 42 19.52 23.62 -10.91
CA PHE A 42 19.45 22.20 -11.30
C PHE A 42 19.39 21.95 -12.81
N LEU A 43 18.89 22.90 -13.62
CA LEU A 43 18.71 22.70 -15.07
C LEU A 43 19.69 23.50 -15.92
N PHE A 44 20.18 24.66 -15.45
CA PHE A 44 21.07 25.52 -16.24
C PHE A 44 22.53 25.48 -15.79
N CYS A 45 22.80 25.29 -14.50
CA CYS A 45 24.16 25.32 -13.94
C CYS A 45 24.87 23.95 -13.83
N SER A 46 24.40 22.91 -14.52
CA SER A 46 24.89 21.52 -14.41
C SER A 46 26.34 21.29 -14.92
N GLY A 47 27.10 22.35 -15.24
CA GLY A 47 28.39 22.27 -15.94
C GLY A 47 29.65 22.64 -15.16
N ASP A 48 29.57 23.34 -14.02
CA ASP A 48 30.77 23.74 -13.27
C ASP A 48 30.91 22.95 -11.96
N GLY A 49 31.88 22.02 -11.96
CA GLY A 49 32.19 21.07 -10.89
C GLY A 49 32.78 21.70 -9.63
N GLY A 50 32.04 22.57 -8.96
CA GLY A 50 32.36 23.02 -7.60
C GLY A 50 31.75 22.09 -6.56
N SER A 51 32.57 21.39 -5.78
CA SER A 51 32.12 20.55 -4.64
C SER A 51 31.32 21.30 -3.56
N GLY A 52 31.21 22.63 -3.66
CA GLY A 52 30.38 23.48 -2.81
C GLY A 52 28.91 23.60 -3.25
N SER A 53 28.57 23.43 -4.53
CA SER A 53 27.19 23.61 -5.03
C SER A 53 26.23 22.57 -4.48
N SER A 54 26.67 21.32 -4.33
CA SER A 54 25.83 20.24 -3.79
C SER A 54 25.38 20.48 -2.34
N SER A 55 26.20 21.12 -1.51
CA SER A 55 25.84 21.44 -0.12
C SER A 55 24.85 22.60 -0.02
N GLU A 56 25.00 23.61 -0.88
CA GLU A 56 24.07 24.74 -0.95
C GLU A 56 22.72 24.32 -1.53
N ALA A 57 22.74 23.53 -2.62
CA ALA A 57 21.56 22.92 -3.20
C ALA A 57 20.82 22.03 -2.19
N LEU A 58 21.53 21.19 -1.43
CA LEU A 58 20.96 20.37 -0.37
C LEU A 58 20.27 21.23 0.71
N HIS A 59 20.94 22.28 1.18
CA HIS A 59 20.39 23.19 2.19
C HIS A 59 19.15 23.92 1.67
N PHE A 60 19.19 24.36 0.41
CA PHE A 60 18.06 25.00 -0.25
C PHE A 60 16.85 24.07 -0.34
N LEU A 61 17.02 22.83 -0.83
CA LEU A 61 15.92 21.86 -0.90
C LEU A 61 15.39 21.48 0.49
N ASN A 62 16.25 21.34 1.50
CA ASN A 62 15.80 21.06 2.87
C ASN A 62 14.97 22.21 3.45
N LYS A 63 15.34 23.48 3.19
CA LYS A 63 14.52 24.64 3.57
C LYS A 63 13.18 24.65 2.83
N LEU A 64 13.19 24.31 1.54
CA LEU A 64 11.97 24.24 0.74
C LEU A 64 11.03 23.16 1.27
N LEU A 65 11.53 21.94 1.52
CA LEU A 65 10.78 20.85 2.13
C LEU A 65 10.22 21.24 3.50
N SER A 66 11.06 21.83 4.36
CA SER A 66 10.61 22.29 5.68
C SER A 66 9.50 23.34 5.57
N THR A 67 9.57 24.20 4.55
CA THR A 67 8.56 25.22 4.27
C THR A 67 7.25 24.59 3.78
N GLN A 68 7.32 23.66 2.82
CA GLN A 68 6.15 22.94 2.32
C GLN A 68 5.49 22.07 3.42
N HIS A 69 6.29 21.41 4.25
CA HIS A 69 5.80 20.71 5.43
C HIS A 69 5.16 21.65 6.44
N PHE A 70 5.70 22.86 6.65
CA PHE A 70 5.08 23.83 7.54
C PHE A 70 3.71 24.28 7.02
N LEU A 71 3.61 24.55 5.72
CA LEU A 71 2.37 25.00 5.07
C LEU A 71 1.38 23.86 4.81
N GLN A 72 1.82 22.61 4.87
CA GLN A 72 1.07 21.43 4.42
C GLN A 72 0.64 21.50 2.94
N GLU A 73 1.33 22.33 2.15
CA GLU A 73 1.04 22.59 0.73
C GLU A 73 2.32 22.72 -0.08
N GLY A 74 2.26 22.29 -1.34
CA GLY A 74 3.32 22.44 -2.33
C GLY A 74 3.26 23.79 -3.05
N PHE A 75 4.37 24.15 -3.71
CA PHE A 75 4.42 25.33 -4.57
C PHE A 75 4.25 24.93 -6.04
N SER A 76 3.42 25.64 -6.80
CA SER A 76 3.19 25.38 -8.23
C SER A 76 4.48 25.51 -9.07
N SER A 77 5.38 26.39 -8.64
CA SER A 77 6.72 26.52 -9.23
C SER A 77 7.61 25.30 -8.99
N THR A 78 7.52 24.66 -7.82
CA THR A 78 8.19 23.39 -7.53
C THR A 78 7.66 22.27 -8.42
N GLU A 79 6.34 22.17 -8.58
CA GLU A 79 5.71 21.18 -9.45
C GLU A 79 6.18 21.33 -10.91
N GLY A 80 6.10 22.55 -11.44
CA GLY A 80 6.51 22.86 -12.81
C GLY A 80 7.99 22.58 -13.07
N PHE A 81 8.84 22.77 -12.05
CA PHE A 81 10.24 22.36 -12.07
C PHE A 81 10.37 20.83 -12.12
N LEU A 82 9.70 20.09 -11.22
CA LEU A 82 9.79 18.64 -11.11
C LEU A 82 9.39 17.92 -12.40
N TYR A 83 8.30 18.35 -13.06
CA TYR A 83 7.88 17.76 -14.34
C TYR A 83 8.94 17.87 -15.44
N LYS A 84 9.75 18.94 -15.42
CA LYS A 84 10.85 19.11 -16.38
C LYS A 84 12.09 18.35 -15.92
N PHE A 85 12.42 18.44 -14.63
CA PHE A 85 13.63 17.86 -14.05
C PHE A 85 13.63 16.33 -14.09
N LEU A 86 12.47 15.68 -13.88
CA LEU A 86 12.36 14.22 -13.96
C LEU A 86 12.82 13.63 -15.30
N ASN A 87 12.72 14.38 -16.40
CA ASN A 87 13.15 13.91 -17.72
C ASN A 87 14.68 13.90 -17.90
N VAL A 88 15.42 14.62 -17.05
CA VAL A 88 16.90 14.70 -17.11
C VAL A 88 17.57 14.12 -15.87
N TRP A 89 16.80 13.84 -14.82
CA TRP A 89 17.30 13.29 -13.57
C TRP A 89 17.61 11.79 -13.70
N ASP A 90 18.79 11.39 -13.24
CA ASP A 90 19.29 10.01 -13.27
C ASP A 90 18.94 9.19 -12.02
N GLY A 91 18.24 9.78 -11.04
CA GLY A 91 17.88 9.14 -9.78
C GLY A 91 18.97 9.20 -8.69
N SER A 92 20.13 9.81 -8.94
CA SER A 92 21.26 9.86 -8.00
C SER A 92 21.30 11.16 -7.19
N LEU A 93 21.20 12.30 -7.87
CA LEU A 93 21.35 13.62 -7.26
C LEU A 93 20.23 13.92 -6.25
N LEU A 94 20.62 14.26 -5.00
CA LEU A 94 19.73 14.71 -3.91
C LEU A 94 18.43 13.90 -3.79
N ARG A 95 18.52 12.59 -4.00
CA ARG A 95 17.36 11.69 -4.12
C ARG A 95 16.34 11.83 -3.00
N PRO A 96 16.71 11.83 -1.70
CA PRO A 96 15.71 11.97 -0.64
C PRO A 96 14.93 13.28 -0.75
N GLN A 97 15.61 14.37 -1.13
CA GLN A 97 14.99 15.68 -1.26
C GLN A 97 14.06 15.75 -2.46
N ILE A 98 14.49 15.25 -3.62
CA ILE A 98 13.67 15.24 -4.84
C ILE A 98 12.43 14.36 -4.66
N LEU A 99 12.58 13.15 -4.10
CA LEU A 99 11.44 12.29 -3.78
C LEU A 99 10.53 12.92 -2.71
N GLY A 100 11.11 13.62 -1.73
CA GLY A 100 10.34 14.42 -0.77
C GLY A 100 9.43 15.44 -1.46
N LEU A 101 9.97 16.24 -2.38
CA LEU A 101 9.21 17.25 -3.11
C LEU A 101 8.18 16.63 -4.05
N LEU A 102 8.50 15.51 -4.69
CA LEU A 102 7.53 14.76 -5.50
C LEU A 102 6.35 14.30 -4.66
N SER A 103 6.58 13.89 -3.41
CA SER A 103 5.50 13.48 -2.52
C SER A 103 4.55 14.62 -2.12
N ASP A 104 4.96 15.88 -2.30
CA ASP A 104 4.13 17.08 -2.01
C ASP A 104 3.32 17.56 -3.23
N ILE A 105 3.43 16.91 -4.39
CA ILE A 105 2.64 17.30 -5.56
C ILE A 105 1.14 17.10 -5.24
N PRO A 106 0.30 18.14 -5.40
CA PRO A 106 -1.13 18.05 -5.17
C PRO A 106 -1.79 17.13 -6.19
N VAL A 107 -3.08 16.83 -6.00
CA VAL A 107 -3.81 15.98 -6.94
C VAL A 107 -3.92 16.66 -8.30
N VAL A 108 -3.40 15.99 -9.32
CA VAL A 108 -3.47 16.40 -10.73
C VAL A 108 -4.46 15.50 -11.48
N PRO A 109 -5.23 16.01 -12.46
CA PRO A 109 -6.07 15.17 -13.30
C PRO A 109 -5.35 13.95 -13.87
N SER A 110 -6.03 12.80 -13.82
CA SER A 110 -5.51 11.51 -14.30
C SER A 110 -4.98 11.55 -15.74
N SER A 111 -5.53 12.41 -16.59
CA SER A 111 -5.06 12.61 -17.97
C SER A 111 -3.64 13.19 -18.07
N CYS A 112 -3.20 13.96 -17.07
CA CYS A 112 -1.93 14.67 -17.10
C CYS A 112 -0.84 13.94 -16.29
N ILE A 113 -1.20 13.34 -15.16
CA ILE A 113 -0.22 12.73 -14.23
C ILE A 113 0.60 11.61 -14.88
N SER A 114 0.01 10.87 -15.81
CA SER A 114 0.68 9.75 -16.48
C SER A 114 1.93 10.21 -17.23
N GLN A 115 1.81 11.24 -18.07
CA GLN A 115 2.91 11.72 -18.91
C GLN A 115 3.94 12.52 -18.10
N LEU A 116 3.46 13.32 -17.14
CA LEU A 116 4.32 14.26 -16.42
C LEU A 116 5.14 13.61 -15.30
N LEU A 117 4.63 12.53 -14.70
CA LEU A 117 5.23 11.94 -13.49
C LEU A 117 5.42 10.43 -13.59
N PHE A 118 4.41 9.69 -14.05
CA PHE A 118 4.48 8.22 -14.05
C PHE A 118 5.46 7.64 -15.07
N GLU A 119 5.48 8.15 -16.30
CA GLU A 119 6.40 7.66 -17.33
C GLU A 119 7.88 7.85 -16.95
N PRO A 120 8.34 9.06 -16.55
CA PRO A 120 9.73 9.25 -16.14
C PRO A 120 10.12 8.39 -14.92
N LEU A 121 9.24 8.33 -13.90
CA LEU A 121 9.51 7.51 -12.72
C LEU A 121 9.54 6.01 -13.03
N MET A 122 8.71 5.54 -13.96
CA MET A 122 8.72 4.14 -14.39
C MET A 122 10.04 3.75 -15.04
N GLN A 123 10.58 4.61 -15.91
CA GLN A 123 11.86 4.37 -16.57
C GLN A 123 13.01 4.28 -15.56
N LEU A 124 13.06 5.22 -14.61
CA LEU A 124 14.03 5.20 -13.52
C LEU A 124 13.85 3.97 -12.63
N PHE A 125 12.63 3.63 -12.28
CA PHE A 125 12.32 2.51 -11.38
C PHE A 125 12.89 1.19 -11.92
N PHE A 126 12.67 0.86 -13.19
CA PHE A 126 13.09 -0.43 -13.74
C PHE A 126 14.60 -0.56 -13.95
N THR A 127 15.30 0.54 -14.16
CA THR A 127 16.76 0.55 -14.40
C THR A 127 17.57 0.71 -13.12
N SER A 128 16.93 1.06 -12.00
CA SER A 128 17.62 1.41 -10.75
C SER A 128 17.73 0.26 -9.75
N THR A 129 18.52 0.50 -8.70
CA THR A 129 18.72 -0.44 -7.58
C THR A 129 17.44 -0.74 -6.79
N LEU A 130 17.42 -1.85 -6.07
CA LEU A 130 16.37 -2.22 -5.11
C LEU A 130 16.03 -1.08 -4.13
N PHE A 131 17.03 -0.39 -3.58
CA PHE A 131 16.82 0.71 -2.63
C PHE A 131 16.13 1.91 -3.28
N PHE A 132 16.46 2.22 -4.53
CA PHE A 132 15.77 3.27 -5.29
C PHE A 132 14.31 2.88 -5.52
N LYS A 133 14.05 1.63 -5.94
CA LYS A 133 12.69 1.10 -6.11
C LYS A 133 11.88 1.27 -4.82
N CYS A 134 12.42 0.88 -3.67
CA CYS A 134 11.77 1.07 -2.37
C CYS A 134 11.49 2.56 -2.08
N SER A 135 12.45 3.45 -2.35
CA SER A 135 12.29 4.89 -2.14
C SER A 135 11.18 5.49 -3.02
N VAL A 136 11.01 4.99 -4.25
CA VAL A 136 9.91 5.42 -5.14
C VAL A 136 8.56 4.93 -4.62
N ILE A 137 8.45 3.68 -4.15
CA ILE A 137 7.21 3.18 -3.56
C ILE A 137 6.85 3.99 -2.30
N ASP A 138 7.82 4.30 -1.45
CA ASP A 138 7.62 5.14 -0.26
C ASP A 138 7.18 6.56 -0.63
N CYS A 139 7.83 7.19 -1.61
CA CYS A 139 7.44 8.49 -2.14
C CYS A 139 5.97 8.51 -2.60
N LEU A 140 5.55 7.49 -3.37
CA LEU A 140 4.19 7.39 -3.89
C LEU A 140 3.17 7.05 -2.79
N ASN A 141 3.58 6.33 -1.74
CA ASN A 141 2.75 6.12 -0.54
C ASN A 141 2.54 7.42 0.23
N ASN A 142 3.60 8.20 0.43
CA ASN A 142 3.53 9.50 1.09
C ASN A 142 2.66 10.50 0.30
N MET A 143 2.75 10.48 -1.04
CA MET A 143 1.86 11.24 -1.92
C MET A 143 0.39 10.82 -1.71
N LEU A 144 0.10 9.50 -1.79
CA LEU A 144 -1.25 8.98 -1.57
C LEU A 144 -1.79 9.37 -0.19
N LEU A 145 -0.97 9.25 0.85
CA LEU A 145 -1.36 9.59 2.23
C LEU A 145 -1.75 11.06 2.35
N LYS A 146 -0.99 11.98 1.75
CA LYS A 146 -1.30 13.42 1.75
C LYS A 146 -2.59 13.71 1.00
N TRP A 147 -2.78 13.09 -0.18
CA TRP A 147 -4.03 13.24 -0.95
C TRP A 147 -5.26 12.77 -0.17
N LEU A 148 -5.17 11.60 0.47
CA LEU A 148 -6.25 11.04 1.27
C LEU A 148 -6.52 11.85 2.55
N THR A 149 -5.47 12.36 3.19
CA THR A 149 -5.58 13.21 4.37
C THR A 149 -6.26 14.53 4.02
N TRP A 150 -5.82 15.16 2.94
CA TRP A 150 -6.44 16.38 2.41
C TRP A 150 -7.93 16.16 2.13
N HIS A 151 -8.30 15.08 1.43
CA HIS A 151 -9.71 14.73 1.22
C HIS A 151 -10.46 14.56 2.55
N SER A 152 -9.90 13.82 3.51
CA SER A 152 -10.59 13.54 4.78
C SER A 152 -10.83 14.77 5.65
N VAL A 153 -9.94 15.77 5.59
CA VAL A 153 -10.08 17.00 6.36
C VAL A 153 -11.04 17.96 5.64
N TYR A 154 -10.79 18.23 4.36
CA TYR A 154 -11.49 19.31 3.66
C TYR A 154 -12.81 18.88 3.01
N ALA A 155 -12.98 17.61 2.61
CA ALA A 155 -14.22 17.16 1.97
C ALA A 155 -15.32 16.76 2.97
N LEU A 156 -14.97 16.44 4.23
CA LEU A 156 -15.93 16.04 5.27
C LEU A 156 -16.47 17.22 6.10
N GLU A 157 -15.72 18.31 6.23
CA GLU A 157 -16.13 19.47 7.04
C GLU A 157 -17.18 20.36 6.35
N ASP A 158 -17.22 20.39 5.02
CA ASP A 158 -18.02 21.40 4.29
C ASP A 158 -19.43 20.96 3.86
N GLY A 159 -19.81 19.68 3.96
CA GLY A 159 -21.17 19.21 3.61
C GLY A 159 -21.69 19.61 2.22
N LEU A 160 -20.80 20.09 1.35
CA LEU A 160 -21.08 20.72 0.07
C LEU A 160 -20.86 19.70 -1.04
N ASP A 161 -21.69 19.79 -2.07
CA ASP A 161 -21.38 19.23 -3.39
C ASP A 161 -19.92 19.51 -3.71
N ILE A 162 -19.17 18.46 -4.05
CA ILE A 162 -17.72 18.49 -4.20
C ILE A 162 -17.37 19.18 -5.53
N SER A 163 -17.63 20.49 -5.58
CA SER A 163 -16.83 21.42 -6.35
C SER A 163 -15.73 21.88 -5.39
N LEU A 164 -14.51 21.35 -5.57
CA LEU A 164 -13.32 21.67 -4.79
C LEU A 164 -12.85 23.12 -5.05
N ASN A 165 -13.74 24.10 -4.85
CA ASN A 165 -13.64 25.47 -5.33
C ASN A 165 -12.94 26.43 -4.36
N SER A 166 -12.49 25.99 -3.18
CA SER A 166 -11.94 26.89 -2.16
C SER A 166 -10.47 26.66 -1.80
N HIS A 167 -9.91 25.44 -1.94
CA HIS A 167 -8.58 25.13 -1.37
C HIS A 167 -7.65 24.28 -2.25
N THR A 168 -8.04 23.99 -3.49
CA THR A 168 -7.11 23.47 -4.51
C THR A 168 -7.03 24.45 -5.67
N PRO A 169 -5.84 24.76 -6.20
CA PRO A 169 -5.70 25.65 -7.36
C PRO A 169 -6.37 25.11 -8.63
N MET A 170 -6.91 23.88 -8.58
CA MET A 170 -7.60 23.21 -9.68
C MET A 170 -9.04 22.88 -9.29
N ASN A 171 -10.01 23.42 -10.03
CA ASN A 171 -11.43 23.08 -9.93
C ASN A 171 -11.64 21.62 -10.30
N MET A 172 -11.50 20.71 -9.33
CA MET A 172 -11.62 19.27 -9.52
C MET A 172 -12.92 18.76 -8.87
N THR A 173 -13.59 17.81 -9.50
CA THR A 173 -14.76 17.13 -8.92
C THR A 173 -14.32 15.95 -8.05
N LEU A 174 -15.18 15.46 -7.16
CA LEU A 174 -14.90 14.20 -6.43
C LEU A 174 -14.57 13.06 -7.38
N SER A 175 -15.33 12.92 -8.47
CA SER A 175 -15.09 11.88 -9.46
C SER A 175 -13.70 11.99 -10.08
N GLY A 176 -13.27 13.20 -10.45
CA GLY A 176 -11.92 13.41 -10.99
C GLY A 176 -10.82 13.13 -9.95
N PHE A 177 -11.04 13.51 -8.69
CA PHE A 177 -10.13 13.17 -7.59
C PHE A 177 -9.99 11.65 -7.43
N MET A 178 -11.12 10.94 -7.41
CA MET A 178 -11.16 9.48 -7.33
C MET A 178 -10.46 8.81 -8.51
N ASP A 179 -10.66 9.32 -9.73
CA ASP A 179 -9.99 8.80 -10.93
C ASP A 179 -8.47 8.97 -10.84
N SER A 180 -8.01 10.09 -10.27
CA SER A 180 -6.57 10.38 -10.11
C SER A 180 -5.93 9.50 -9.04
N VAL A 181 -6.61 9.30 -7.89
CA VAL A 181 -6.20 8.34 -6.86
C VAL A 181 -6.17 6.92 -7.41
N MET A 182 -7.21 6.53 -8.17
CA MET A 182 -7.30 5.22 -8.78
C MET A 182 -6.16 4.97 -9.78
N GLU A 183 -5.78 5.97 -10.57
CA GLU A 183 -4.65 5.85 -11.49
C GLU A 183 -3.30 5.77 -10.76
N LEU A 184 -3.11 6.49 -9.66
CA LEU A 184 -1.93 6.32 -8.79
C LEU A 184 -1.84 4.90 -8.23
N VAL A 185 -2.93 4.36 -7.67
CA VAL A 185 -2.93 2.99 -7.12
C VAL A 185 -2.67 1.95 -8.22
N ARG A 186 -3.23 2.14 -9.42
CA ARG A 186 -2.95 1.26 -10.57
C ARG A 186 -1.50 1.35 -11.02
N PHE A 187 -0.95 2.55 -11.08
CA PHE A 187 0.44 2.78 -11.44
C PHE A 187 1.39 2.09 -10.46
N VAL A 188 1.20 2.29 -9.16
CA VAL A 188 1.98 1.59 -8.12
C VAL A 188 1.79 0.08 -8.21
N GLY A 189 0.57 -0.40 -8.50
CA GLY A 189 0.32 -1.83 -8.73
C GLY A 189 1.11 -2.41 -9.91
N ARG A 190 1.30 -1.64 -10.99
CA ARG A 190 2.16 -2.03 -12.13
C ARG A 190 3.63 -2.08 -11.71
N LEU A 191 4.13 -1.04 -11.04
CA LEU A 191 5.51 -0.99 -10.53
C LEU A 191 5.79 -2.13 -9.56
N ALA A 192 4.87 -2.40 -8.63
CA ALA A 192 4.99 -3.45 -7.63
C ALA A 192 5.04 -4.83 -8.26
N THR A 193 4.14 -5.11 -9.23
CA THR A 193 4.09 -6.40 -9.92
C THR A 193 5.39 -6.69 -10.68
N VAL A 194 5.84 -5.73 -11.49
CA VAL A 194 7.06 -5.89 -12.29
C VAL A 194 8.31 -5.84 -11.40
N GLY A 195 8.34 -4.93 -10.42
CA GLY A 195 9.45 -4.78 -9.48
C GLY A 195 9.70 -6.04 -8.66
N LEU A 196 8.65 -6.67 -8.12
CA LEU A 196 8.79 -7.95 -7.42
C LEU A 196 9.28 -9.05 -8.35
N GLN A 197 8.81 -9.11 -9.59
CA GLN A 197 9.32 -10.09 -10.56
C GLN A 197 10.81 -9.89 -10.87
N LEU A 198 11.24 -8.65 -11.10
CA LEU A 198 12.63 -8.32 -11.42
C LEU A 198 13.58 -8.62 -10.24
N GLU A 199 13.13 -8.39 -9.02
CA GLU A 199 13.93 -8.55 -7.80
C GLU A 199 13.75 -9.94 -7.15
N GLY A 200 13.09 -10.90 -7.81
CA GLY A 200 12.90 -12.25 -7.28
C GLY A 200 12.06 -12.31 -6.00
N CYS A 201 11.01 -11.49 -5.92
CA CYS A 201 10.12 -11.34 -4.77
C CYS A 201 10.85 -10.93 -3.47
N HIS A 202 11.86 -10.07 -3.58
CA HIS A 202 12.65 -9.61 -2.44
C HIS A 202 11.77 -9.02 -1.32
N SER A 203 11.94 -9.52 -0.08
CA SER A 203 11.12 -9.16 1.09
C SER A 203 11.16 -7.67 1.43
N LEU A 204 12.32 -7.01 1.31
CA LEU A 204 12.43 -5.57 1.51
C LEU A 204 11.46 -4.78 0.60
N LEU A 205 11.49 -5.01 -0.71
CA LEU A 205 10.60 -4.33 -1.65
C LEU A 205 9.13 -4.67 -1.37
N LEU A 206 8.86 -5.95 -1.06
CA LEU A 206 7.52 -6.39 -0.67
C LEU A 206 7.02 -5.63 0.56
N SER A 207 7.87 -5.37 1.57
CA SER A 207 7.51 -4.59 2.75
C SER A 207 7.02 -3.18 2.39
N PHE A 208 7.75 -2.45 1.55
CA PHE A 208 7.34 -1.11 1.10
C PHE A 208 6.04 -1.15 0.28
N ILE A 209 5.86 -2.19 -0.54
CA ILE A 209 4.62 -2.39 -1.30
C ILE A 209 3.44 -2.66 -0.35
N LEU A 210 3.64 -3.45 0.71
CA LEU A 210 2.61 -3.69 1.71
C LEU A 210 2.30 -2.43 2.51
N ASP A 211 3.27 -1.55 2.78
CA ASP A 211 3.03 -0.23 3.41
C ASP A 211 2.06 0.60 2.57
N PHE A 212 2.27 0.58 1.25
CA PHE A 212 1.36 1.23 0.31
C PHE A 212 -0.05 0.63 0.37
N TYR A 213 -0.18 -0.70 0.35
CA TYR A 213 -1.51 -1.34 0.36
C TYR A 213 -2.23 -1.29 1.71
N GLU A 214 -1.52 -1.07 2.82
CA GLU A 214 -2.12 -0.73 4.12
C GLU A 214 -2.76 0.66 4.10
N THR A 215 -2.18 1.62 3.37
CA THR A 215 -2.82 2.92 3.11
C THR A 215 -4.04 2.75 2.19
N VAL A 216 -3.90 1.98 1.10
CA VAL A 216 -4.98 1.75 0.12
C VAL A 216 -6.18 1.03 0.75
N CYS A 217 -5.95 0.03 1.61
CA CYS A 217 -7.05 -0.70 2.24
C CYS A 217 -7.86 0.16 3.23
N ASP A 218 -7.42 1.37 3.54
CA ASP A 218 -8.07 2.27 4.49
C ASP A 218 -8.85 3.42 3.84
N MET A 219 -8.76 3.59 2.51
CA MET A 219 -9.39 4.69 1.76
C MET A 219 -10.88 4.90 2.10
N PHE A 220 -11.66 3.82 2.15
CA PHE A 220 -13.12 3.90 2.36
C PHE A 220 -13.52 4.35 3.77
N LEU A 221 -13.17 3.58 4.80
CA LEU A 221 -13.64 3.87 6.16
C LEU A 221 -12.82 4.94 6.87
N LYS A 222 -11.50 5.01 6.65
CA LYS A 222 -10.62 5.92 7.40
C LYS A 222 -10.63 7.32 6.79
N TYR A 223 -10.59 7.41 5.46
CA TYR A 223 -10.47 8.68 4.75
C TYR A 223 -11.78 9.13 4.08
N GLY A 224 -12.86 8.34 4.22
CA GLY A 224 -14.18 8.67 3.69
C GLY A 224 -14.28 8.66 2.17
N LEU A 225 -13.28 8.13 1.45
CA LEU A 225 -13.26 8.13 -0.01
C LEU A 225 -14.05 6.92 -0.53
N PRO A 226 -15.13 7.07 -1.34
CA PRO A 226 -15.99 5.97 -1.79
C PRO A 226 -15.37 5.07 -2.88
N LEU A 227 -14.13 4.65 -2.66
CA LEU A 227 -13.26 3.92 -3.57
C LEU A 227 -12.62 2.72 -2.86
N VAL A 228 -12.64 1.56 -3.50
CA VAL A 228 -11.90 0.36 -3.07
C VAL A 228 -11.18 -0.23 -4.27
N VAL A 229 -9.86 -0.31 -4.19
CA VAL A 229 -9.00 -0.89 -5.22
C VAL A 229 -8.25 -2.07 -4.62
N MET A 230 -8.38 -3.25 -5.22
CA MET A 230 -7.72 -4.47 -4.73
C MET A 230 -6.23 -4.46 -5.09
N PRO A 231 -5.34 -5.08 -4.28
CA PRO A 231 -3.98 -5.36 -4.71
C PRO A 231 -3.99 -6.25 -5.96
N PRO A 232 -3.09 -6.00 -6.94
CA PRO A 232 -2.97 -6.84 -8.12
C PRO A 232 -2.48 -8.23 -7.72
N VAL A 233 -2.75 -9.21 -8.58
CA VAL A 233 -2.31 -10.60 -8.37
C VAL A 233 -0.79 -10.71 -8.19
N GLY A 234 -0.03 -9.84 -8.86
CA GLY A 234 1.42 -9.73 -8.76
C GLY A 234 1.94 -9.18 -7.42
N VAL A 235 1.05 -8.79 -6.51
CA VAL A 235 1.38 -8.40 -5.12
C VAL A 235 0.74 -9.37 -4.14
N PHE A 236 -0.53 -9.71 -4.36
CA PHE A 236 -1.28 -10.61 -3.47
C PHE A 236 -0.59 -11.98 -3.32
N TYR A 237 -0.22 -12.64 -4.42
CA TYR A 237 0.39 -13.97 -4.35
C TYR A 237 1.83 -13.96 -3.82
N PRO A 238 2.72 -13.03 -4.22
CA PRO A 238 4.03 -12.90 -3.57
C PRO A 238 3.95 -12.65 -2.07
N ALA A 239 2.98 -11.85 -1.61
CA ALA A 239 2.76 -11.63 -0.18
C ALA A 239 2.26 -12.89 0.53
N LEU A 240 1.35 -13.64 -0.11
CA LEU A 240 0.80 -14.87 0.46
C LEU A 240 1.86 -15.96 0.59
N PHE A 241 2.75 -16.10 -0.40
CA PHE A 241 3.80 -17.11 -0.42
C PHE A 241 5.16 -16.60 0.09
N ALA A 242 5.19 -15.46 0.76
CA ALA A 242 6.40 -14.92 1.35
C ALA A 242 7.02 -15.92 2.33
N THR A 243 8.35 -15.92 2.40
CA THR A 243 9.09 -16.78 3.35
C THR A 243 9.22 -16.12 4.72
N ASP A 244 8.93 -14.83 4.84
CA ASP A 244 8.89 -14.12 6.11
C ASP A 244 7.45 -14.02 6.66
N PRO A 245 7.25 -14.28 7.97
CA PRO A 245 5.91 -14.27 8.58
C PRO A 245 5.30 -12.87 8.64
N VAL A 246 6.13 -11.82 8.64
CA VAL A 246 5.68 -10.43 8.70
C VAL A 246 4.86 -10.09 7.45
N SER A 247 5.32 -10.44 6.26
CA SER A 247 4.59 -10.19 5.02
C SER A 247 3.23 -10.90 4.98
N VAL A 248 3.15 -12.14 5.46
CA VAL A 248 1.89 -12.90 5.53
C VAL A 248 0.93 -12.31 6.57
N ASP A 249 1.46 -11.87 7.72
CA ASP A 249 0.66 -11.18 8.75
C ASP A 249 0.07 -9.88 8.24
N ARG A 250 0.89 -9.05 7.59
CA ARG A 250 0.48 -7.79 6.97
C ARG A 250 -0.55 -8.00 5.87
N LEU A 251 -0.39 -9.03 5.03
CA LEU A 251 -1.42 -9.42 4.08
C LEU A 251 -2.73 -9.80 4.78
N GLY A 252 -2.66 -10.54 5.89
CA GLY A 252 -3.82 -10.85 6.74
C GLY A 252 -4.54 -9.58 7.21
N TYR A 253 -3.78 -8.61 7.73
CA TYR A 253 -4.32 -7.31 8.13
C TYR A 253 -5.00 -6.58 6.96
N ILE A 254 -4.34 -6.46 5.81
CA ILE A 254 -4.88 -5.83 4.60
C ILE A 254 -6.21 -6.50 4.18
N MET A 255 -6.25 -7.83 4.14
CA MET A 255 -7.45 -8.58 3.76
C MET A 255 -8.59 -8.43 4.78
N TYR A 256 -8.27 -8.36 6.07
CA TYR A 256 -9.23 -8.04 7.12
C TYR A 256 -9.82 -6.63 6.94
N ARG A 257 -8.97 -5.62 6.66
CA ARG A 257 -9.43 -4.23 6.41
C ARG A 257 -10.31 -4.14 5.18
N TYR A 258 -9.95 -4.79 4.07
CA TYR A 258 -10.82 -4.86 2.89
C TYR A 258 -12.17 -5.49 3.20
N LYS A 259 -12.20 -6.58 3.98
CA LYS A 259 -13.46 -7.21 4.40
C LYS A 259 -14.36 -6.22 5.15
N LYS A 260 -13.80 -5.49 6.11
CA LYS A 260 -14.51 -4.48 6.90
C LYS A 260 -15.07 -3.37 6.01
N ASN A 261 -14.25 -2.83 5.11
CA ASN A 261 -14.64 -1.77 4.19
C ASN A 261 -15.74 -2.23 3.21
N LEU A 262 -15.57 -3.38 2.56
CA LEU A 262 -16.53 -3.90 1.59
C LEU A 262 -17.87 -4.28 2.25
N THR A 263 -17.83 -4.81 3.47
CA THR A 263 -19.06 -5.10 4.24
C THR A 263 -19.80 -3.81 4.57
N SER A 264 -19.08 -2.78 5.03
CA SER A 264 -19.67 -1.48 5.33
C SER A 264 -20.20 -0.78 4.08
N ALA A 265 -19.45 -0.78 2.98
CA ALA A 265 -19.89 -0.24 1.70
C ALA A 265 -21.17 -0.91 1.22
N LYS A 266 -21.27 -2.24 1.33
CA LYS A 266 -22.49 -3.00 0.98
C LYS A 266 -23.69 -2.61 1.83
N CYS A 267 -23.51 -2.41 3.13
CA CYS A 267 -24.58 -1.92 4.03
C CYS A 267 -25.02 -0.50 3.63
N GLN A 268 -24.06 0.41 3.43
CA GLN A 268 -24.37 1.80 3.04
C GLN A 268 -25.07 1.88 1.67
N GLN A 269 -24.67 1.07 0.68
CA GLN A 269 -25.35 1.00 -0.63
C GLN A 269 -26.84 0.67 -0.50
N GLN A 270 -27.21 -0.16 0.48
CA GLN A 270 -28.60 -0.55 0.73
C GLN A 270 -29.40 0.57 1.40
N GLU A 271 -28.75 1.37 2.25
CA GLU A 271 -29.38 2.42 3.05
C GLU A 271 -29.50 3.76 2.31
N THR A 272 -28.42 4.24 1.68
CA THR A 272 -28.33 5.63 1.16
C THR A 272 -28.50 5.77 -0.36
N LYS A 273 -28.58 4.66 -1.13
CA LYS A 273 -28.63 4.66 -2.61
C LYS A 273 -27.53 5.51 -3.29
N GLN A 274 -26.41 5.77 -2.60
CA GLN A 274 -25.30 6.55 -3.15
C GLN A 274 -24.51 5.75 -4.19
N ALA A 275 -24.03 6.44 -5.23
CA ALA A 275 -23.16 5.88 -6.24
C ALA A 275 -21.72 5.81 -5.72
N PHE A 276 -21.23 4.61 -5.42
CA PHE A 276 -19.82 4.38 -5.06
C PHE A 276 -19.04 3.85 -6.27
N HIS A 277 -17.75 4.16 -6.36
CA HIS A 277 -16.84 3.54 -7.33
C HIS A 277 -16.40 2.14 -6.84
N ILE A 278 -17.35 1.33 -6.41
CA ILE A 278 -17.13 -0.04 -5.94
C ILE A 278 -17.92 -0.95 -6.86
N SER A 279 -17.22 -1.56 -7.81
CA SER A 279 -17.82 -2.40 -8.83
C SER A 279 -18.17 -3.78 -8.29
N ARG A 280 -19.09 -4.49 -8.95
CA ARG A 280 -19.31 -5.93 -8.69
C ARG A 280 -18.05 -6.76 -8.89
N GLN A 281 -17.14 -6.29 -9.75
CA GLN A 281 -15.87 -6.95 -10.02
C GLN A 281 -14.95 -6.90 -8.79
N THR A 282 -14.87 -5.77 -8.09
CA THR A 282 -14.11 -5.61 -6.84
C THR A 282 -14.53 -6.64 -5.78
N TYR A 283 -15.84 -6.86 -5.60
CA TYR A 283 -16.34 -7.90 -4.69
C TYR A 283 -15.97 -9.32 -5.12
N LYS A 284 -15.99 -9.61 -6.43
CA LYS A 284 -15.58 -10.92 -6.96
C LYS A 284 -14.10 -11.18 -6.71
N GLU A 285 -13.25 -10.18 -6.98
CA GLU A 285 -11.80 -10.25 -6.75
C GLU A 285 -11.49 -10.47 -5.26
N PHE A 286 -12.12 -9.70 -4.37
CA PHE A 286 -11.97 -9.90 -2.93
C PHE A 286 -12.39 -11.31 -2.49
N ASN A 287 -13.56 -11.78 -2.93
CA ASN A 287 -14.02 -13.12 -2.56
C ASN A 287 -13.10 -14.22 -3.10
N HIS A 288 -12.50 -14.00 -4.27
CA HIS A 288 -11.53 -14.92 -4.84
C HIS A 288 -10.25 -14.99 -4.00
N TYR A 289 -9.67 -13.85 -3.63
CA TYR A 289 -8.52 -13.77 -2.74
C TYR A 289 -8.80 -14.37 -1.36
N LEU A 290 -9.96 -14.06 -0.78
CA LEU A 290 -10.41 -14.61 0.49
C LEU A 290 -10.48 -16.13 0.44
N LEU A 291 -11.16 -16.68 -0.58
CA LEU A 291 -11.30 -18.13 -0.76
C LEU A 291 -9.94 -18.80 -0.95
N PHE A 292 -9.06 -18.19 -1.76
CA PHE A 292 -7.73 -18.73 -2.01
C PHE A 292 -6.87 -18.75 -0.74
N MET A 293 -6.80 -17.62 -0.02
CA MET A 293 -6.02 -17.49 1.21
C MET A 293 -6.51 -18.45 2.31
N VAL A 294 -7.82 -18.60 2.49
CA VAL A 294 -8.39 -19.59 3.44
C VAL A 294 -8.10 -21.02 2.98
N SER A 295 -8.19 -21.31 1.67
CA SER A 295 -7.90 -22.65 1.15
C SER A 295 -6.43 -23.03 1.31
N CYS A 296 -5.54 -22.06 1.12
CA CYS A 296 -4.10 -22.15 1.32
C CYS A 296 -3.75 -22.37 2.80
N LEU A 297 -4.03 -21.38 3.65
CA LEU A 297 -3.55 -21.33 5.03
C LEU A 297 -4.30 -22.29 5.96
N TRP A 298 -5.61 -22.49 5.74
CA TRP A 298 -6.47 -23.19 6.71
C TRP A 298 -6.92 -24.57 6.25
N ASN A 299 -7.35 -24.71 5.00
CA ASN A 299 -7.95 -25.97 4.53
C ASN A 299 -6.93 -26.98 3.97
N SER A 300 -5.65 -26.61 3.85
CA SER A 300 -4.62 -27.42 3.19
C SER A 300 -5.03 -27.84 1.76
N LYS A 301 -5.66 -26.92 1.02
CA LYS A 301 -6.24 -27.14 -0.32
C LYS A 301 -5.62 -26.19 -1.34
N MET A 302 -4.40 -26.50 -1.75
CA MET A 302 -3.71 -25.82 -2.85
C MET A 302 -3.87 -26.55 -4.20
N PHE A 303 -3.79 -25.79 -5.30
CA PHE A 303 -3.79 -26.28 -6.69
C PHE A 303 -5.06 -27.06 -7.11
N LEU A 304 -6.22 -26.68 -6.58
CA LEU A 304 -7.49 -27.25 -7.02
C LEU A 304 -7.94 -26.65 -8.37
N PRO A 305 -8.53 -27.46 -9.27
CA PRO A 305 -9.10 -26.95 -10.52
C PRO A 305 -10.12 -25.83 -10.26
N GLY A 306 -10.02 -24.73 -11.00
CA GLY A 306 -10.85 -23.52 -10.82
C GLY A 306 -10.32 -22.52 -9.78
N MET A 307 -9.15 -22.74 -9.19
CA MET A 307 -8.42 -21.75 -8.40
C MET A 307 -7.56 -20.86 -9.32
N ALA A 308 -7.14 -19.68 -8.86
CA ALA A 308 -6.33 -18.78 -9.69
C ALA A 308 -4.94 -19.30 -10.07
N ILE A 309 -4.38 -20.20 -9.26
CA ILE A 309 -3.08 -20.80 -9.53
C ILE A 309 -3.30 -22.28 -9.82
N GLU A 310 -3.36 -22.59 -11.11
CA GLU A 310 -3.33 -23.95 -11.62
C GLU A 310 -1.89 -24.25 -12.05
N VAL A 311 -1.23 -25.14 -11.30
CA VAL A 311 0.08 -25.67 -11.67
C VAL A 311 -0.14 -27.03 -12.30
N ASP A 312 0.50 -27.23 -13.44
CA ASP A 312 0.45 -28.50 -14.15
C ASP A 312 0.96 -29.65 -13.25
N GLN A 313 0.29 -30.82 -13.34
CA GLN A 313 0.62 -31.94 -12.46
C GLN A 313 2.03 -32.48 -12.72
N GLU A 314 2.55 -32.38 -13.95
CA GLU A 314 3.91 -32.79 -14.27
C GLU A 314 4.93 -31.87 -13.60
N LEU A 315 4.66 -30.56 -13.57
CA LEU A 315 5.50 -29.59 -12.85
C LEU A 315 5.49 -29.83 -11.33
N LEU A 316 4.33 -30.18 -10.76
CA LEU A 316 4.25 -30.55 -9.34
C LEU A 316 5.04 -31.84 -9.06
N ALA A 317 4.99 -32.84 -9.94
CA ALA A 317 5.77 -34.06 -9.81
C ALA A 317 7.28 -33.80 -9.86
N LEU A 318 7.73 -32.85 -10.70
CA LEU A 318 9.14 -32.42 -10.76
C LEU A 318 9.64 -31.79 -9.46
N SER A 319 8.76 -31.18 -8.66
CA SER A 319 9.13 -30.54 -7.39
C SER A 319 9.61 -31.53 -6.32
N LYS A 320 9.27 -32.82 -6.44
CA LYS A 320 9.54 -33.88 -5.43
C LYS A 320 9.00 -33.60 -4.03
N VAL A 321 8.05 -32.66 -3.88
CA VAL A 321 7.37 -32.39 -2.62
C VAL A 321 6.30 -33.48 -2.40
N PRO A 322 6.29 -34.20 -1.26
CA PRO A 322 5.42 -35.36 -1.05
C PRO A 322 3.92 -35.00 -1.03
N GLU A 323 3.56 -33.85 -0.49
CA GLU A 323 2.18 -33.34 -0.48
C GLU A 323 2.15 -31.84 -0.81
N PRO A 324 2.23 -31.45 -2.10
CA PRO A 324 2.27 -30.04 -2.49
C PRO A 324 0.99 -29.29 -2.09
N ARG A 325 -0.12 -30.01 -1.89
CA ARG A 325 -1.42 -29.44 -1.52
C ARG A 325 -1.47 -28.92 -0.08
N THR A 326 -0.69 -29.54 0.81
CA THR A 326 -0.67 -29.24 2.25
C THR A 326 0.50 -28.34 2.63
N SER A 327 1.42 -28.08 1.70
CA SER A 327 2.70 -27.39 1.93
C SER A 327 2.59 -25.91 2.33
N PHE A 328 1.40 -25.30 2.22
CA PHE A 328 1.20 -23.88 2.53
C PHE A 328 0.14 -23.64 3.61
N ASP A 329 -0.25 -24.67 4.36
CA ASP A 329 -1.07 -24.44 5.55
C ASP A 329 -0.27 -23.80 6.69
N LEU A 330 -0.93 -23.30 7.74
CA LEU A 330 -0.26 -22.59 8.85
C LEU A 330 0.85 -23.39 9.56
N ILE A 331 0.95 -24.70 9.37
CA ILE A 331 2.01 -25.54 9.95
C ILE A 331 3.18 -25.64 8.98
N HIS A 332 2.90 -25.87 7.70
CA HIS A 332 3.92 -26.17 6.70
C HIS A 332 4.36 -24.96 5.88
N HIS A 333 3.63 -23.84 5.97
CA HIS A 333 3.93 -22.61 5.25
C HIS A 333 5.37 -22.18 5.53
N PRO A 334 6.19 -21.84 4.50
CA PRO A 334 7.59 -21.46 4.70
C PRO A 334 7.80 -20.37 5.77
N ALA A 335 6.88 -19.41 5.83
CA ALA A 335 6.88 -18.36 6.84
C ALA A 335 6.65 -18.82 8.29
N PHE A 336 5.91 -19.92 8.49
CA PHE A 336 5.50 -20.38 9.83
C PHE A 336 6.14 -21.71 10.24
N LEU A 337 6.81 -22.41 9.32
CA LEU A 337 7.42 -23.71 9.58
C LEU A 337 8.36 -23.68 10.80
N GLY A 338 9.17 -22.62 10.95
CA GLY A 338 10.04 -22.45 12.12
C GLY A 338 9.26 -22.40 13.44
N TYR A 339 8.08 -21.77 13.46
CA TYR A 339 7.22 -21.69 14.63
C TYR A 339 6.54 -23.03 14.92
N ALA A 340 6.13 -23.77 13.89
CA ALA A 340 5.59 -25.11 14.04
C ALA A 340 6.62 -26.08 14.65
N LEU A 341 7.88 -25.99 14.22
CA LEU A 341 8.97 -26.79 14.78
C LEU A 341 9.23 -26.46 16.25
N ASP A 342 9.31 -25.17 16.60
CA ASP A 342 9.50 -24.72 17.98
C ASP A 342 8.34 -25.14 18.89
N PHE A 343 7.09 -24.99 18.42
CA PHE A 343 5.92 -25.47 19.13
C PHE A 343 5.94 -26.99 19.36
N HIS A 344 6.30 -27.77 18.32
CA HIS A 344 6.40 -29.22 18.44
C HIS A 344 7.45 -29.62 19.49
N HIS A 345 8.63 -28.99 19.51
CA HIS A 345 9.66 -29.25 20.51
C HIS A 345 9.21 -28.91 21.93
N LYS A 346 8.43 -27.83 22.10
CA LYS A 346 7.88 -27.44 23.42
C LYS A 346 6.81 -28.42 23.92
N CYS A 347 5.97 -28.96 23.02
CA CYS A 347 4.90 -29.88 23.40
C CYS A 347 5.36 -31.34 23.55
N TRP A 348 6.39 -31.76 22.80
CA TRP A 348 6.90 -33.13 22.81
C TRP A 348 8.44 -33.18 22.89
N PRO A 349 9.06 -32.79 24.02
CA PRO A 349 10.51 -32.73 24.16
C PRO A 349 11.20 -34.09 24.03
N GLU A 350 10.49 -35.18 24.33
CA GLU A 350 11.05 -36.55 24.30
C GLU A 350 10.89 -37.24 22.93
N ARG A 351 10.09 -36.70 22.01
CA ARG A 351 9.91 -37.27 20.66
C ARG A 351 11.07 -36.90 19.76
N LYS A 352 11.71 -37.90 19.16
CA LYS A 352 12.74 -37.73 18.13
C LYS A 352 12.14 -37.69 16.72
N ASP A 353 10.91 -38.16 16.56
CA ASP A 353 10.15 -38.13 15.32
C ASP A 353 9.52 -36.75 15.09
N MET A 354 9.86 -36.12 13.97
CA MET A 354 9.34 -34.81 13.56
C MET A 354 8.03 -34.97 12.80
N ASP A 355 6.96 -35.31 13.53
CA ASP A 355 5.61 -35.39 12.97
C ASP A 355 4.81 -34.09 13.23
N LEU A 356 4.91 -33.14 12.30
CA LEU A 356 4.15 -31.89 12.38
C LEU A 356 2.63 -32.10 12.20
N ASN A 357 2.18 -33.23 11.65
CA ASN A 357 0.75 -33.51 11.53
C ASN A 357 0.10 -33.77 12.89
N SER A 358 0.87 -34.16 13.91
CA SER A 358 0.40 -34.25 15.29
C SER A 358 -0.15 -32.91 15.82
N ILE A 359 0.27 -31.76 15.27
CA ILE A 359 -0.26 -30.43 15.63
C ILE A 359 -1.72 -30.27 15.17
N LYS A 360 -2.13 -30.89 14.06
CA LYS A 360 -3.51 -30.77 13.53
C LYS A 360 -4.54 -31.54 14.35
N ALA A 361 -4.12 -32.36 15.31
CA ALA A 361 -5.01 -33.19 16.10
C ALA A 361 -5.68 -32.39 17.22
N GLY A 362 -7.00 -32.51 17.35
CA GLY A 362 -7.74 -32.15 18.57
C GLY A 362 -7.43 -30.76 19.16
N LYS A 363 -7.09 -30.73 20.45
CA LYS A 363 -6.82 -29.49 21.21
C LYS A 363 -5.46 -28.87 20.88
N GLN A 364 -4.54 -29.65 20.32
CA GLN A 364 -3.19 -29.21 19.98
C GLN A 364 -3.21 -28.14 18.89
N TRP A 365 -4.19 -28.20 17.98
CA TRP A 365 -4.39 -27.17 16.96
C TRP A 365 -4.75 -25.82 17.57
N ASP A 366 -5.66 -25.81 18.55
CA ASP A 366 -6.04 -24.56 19.24
C ASP A 366 -4.87 -23.98 20.03
N TRP A 367 -4.09 -24.82 20.72
CA TRP A 367 -2.87 -24.38 21.41
C TRP A 367 -1.80 -23.84 20.46
N TYR A 368 -1.64 -24.45 19.28
CA TYR A 368 -0.72 -23.95 18.27
C TYR A 368 -1.13 -22.57 17.77
N LEU A 369 -2.42 -22.34 17.53
CA LEU A 369 -2.91 -21.03 17.11
C LEU A 369 -2.74 -19.97 18.20
N GLU A 370 -3.01 -20.30 19.46
CA GLU A 370 -2.74 -19.41 20.59
C GLU A 370 -1.24 -19.08 20.70
N PHE A 371 -0.38 -20.09 20.56
CA PHE A 371 1.07 -19.90 20.51
C PHE A 371 1.48 -18.99 19.35
N LEU A 372 1.01 -19.27 18.13
CA LEU A 372 1.36 -18.49 16.94
C LEU A 372 0.94 -17.02 17.09
N PHE A 373 -0.28 -16.75 17.55
CA PHE A 373 -0.75 -15.37 17.74
C PHE A 373 -0.07 -14.66 18.91
N SER A 374 0.44 -15.39 19.91
CA SER A 374 1.26 -14.80 20.98
C SER A 374 2.61 -14.24 20.47
N GLN A 375 3.03 -14.59 19.25
CA GLN A 375 4.26 -14.08 18.62
C GLN A 375 4.07 -12.70 17.94
N GLY A 376 2.89 -12.10 18.02
CA GLY A 376 2.61 -10.76 17.47
C GLY A 376 1.95 -10.73 16.10
N PHE A 377 1.49 -11.87 15.57
CA PHE A 377 0.80 -11.97 14.27
C PHE A 377 -0.69 -11.57 14.36
N HIS A 378 -0.94 -10.31 14.72
CA HIS A 378 -2.28 -9.78 14.94
C HIS A 378 -3.10 -9.61 13.66
N GLY A 379 -2.46 -9.28 12.53
CA GLY A 379 -3.14 -9.15 11.24
C GLY A 379 -3.70 -10.48 10.77
N LEU A 380 -2.89 -11.54 10.86
CA LEU A 380 -3.30 -12.91 10.57
C LEU A 380 -4.40 -13.39 11.53
N GLN A 381 -4.29 -13.06 12.82
CA GLN A 381 -5.32 -13.39 13.82
C GLN A 381 -6.67 -12.76 13.44
N GLN A 382 -6.70 -11.47 13.13
CA GLN A 382 -7.90 -10.74 12.72
C GLN A 382 -8.50 -11.32 11.43
N PHE A 383 -7.66 -11.67 10.46
CA PHE A 383 -8.09 -12.32 9.24
C PHE A 383 -8.78 -13.67 9.51
N ILE A 384 -8.14 -14.56 10.28
CA ILE A 384 -8.67 -15.89 10.58
C ILE A 384 -9.98 -15.80 11.36
N GLN A 385 -10.03 -14.98 12.41
CA GLN A 385 -11.23 -14.83 13.24
C GLN A 385 -12.41 -14.25 12.47
N SER A 386 -12.15 -13.28 11.59
CA SER A 386 -13.21 -12.68 10.78
C SER A 386 -13.68 -13.60 9.66
N SER A 387 -12.80 -14.45 9.11
CA SER A 387 -13.05 -15.22 7.88
C SER A 387 -13.50 -16.66 8.10
N ILE A 388 -13.18 -17.25 9.24
CA ILE A 388 -13.48 -18.65 9.54
C ILE A 388 -14.50 -18.72 10.68
N ASN A 389 -15.74 -19.09 10.35
CA ASN A 389 -16.78 -19.35 11.35
C ASN A 389 -16.50 -20.67 12.09
N ARG A 390 -15.82 -20.60 13.24
CA ARG A 390 -15.57 -21.76 14.12
C ARG A 390 -16.85 -22.49 14.60
N ARG A 391 -18.04 -21.91 14.42
CA ARG A 391 -19.32 -22.51 14.85
C ARG A 391 -19.81 -23.73 14.04
N SER A 392 -19.24 -24.04 12.87
CA SER A 392 -19.76 -25.15 12.05
C SER A 392 -19.12 -26.52 12.35
N VAL A 393 -17.99 -26.58 13.06
CA VAL A 393 -17.24 -27.86 13.23
C VAL A 393 -17.74 -28.65 14.45
N ALA A 394 -18.44 -28.02 15.40
CA ALA A 394 -19.02 -28.71 16.56
C ALA A 394 -20.37 -29.41 16.26
N GLY A 395 -20.99 -29.17 15.10
CA GLY A 395 -22.35 -29.68 14.78
C GLY A 395 -22.40 -31.01 14.05
N ILE A 396 -21.28 -31.55 13.55
CA ILE A 396 -21.29 -32.74 12.67
C ILE A 396 -21.12 -34.05 13.46
N ASN A 397 -20.68 -34.01 14.73
CA ASN A 397 -20.52 -35.20 15.58
C ASN A 397 -21.68 -35.43 16.57
N GLY A 398 -22.83 -34.75 16.41
CA GLY A 398 -23.90 -34.72 17.41
C GLY A 398 -25.22 -35.41 17.06
N GLN A 399 -25.39 -36.04 15.89
CA GLN A 399 -26.64 -36.74 15.54
C GLN A 399 -26.38 -38.04 14.75
N ARG A 400 -25.89 -39.06 15.45
CA ARG A 400 -26.23 -40.47 15.15
C ARG A 400 -26.74 -41.12 16.42
N GLY A 401 -28.02 -40.89 16.70
CA GLY A 401 -28.76 -41.52 17.78
C GLY A 401 -30.12 -41.98 17.26
N SER A 402 -30.14 -43.21 16.74
CA SER A 402 -31.24 -44.18 16.80
C SER A 402 -32.68 -43.67 17.00
N GLN A 403 -33.53 -43.87 16.00
CA GLN A 403 -34.94 -44.22 16.23
C GLN A 403 -35.28 -45.54 15.51
N PRO A 404 -35.88 -46.52 16.20
CA PRO A 404 -36.30 -47.77 15.60
C PRO A 404 -37.65 -47.63 14.90
N THR A 405 -37.80 -48.41 13.83
CA THR A 405 -39.05 -48.74 13.15
C THR A 405 -40.11 -49.30 14.09
N SER A 406 -41.34 -48.78 14.05
CA SER A 406 -42.55 -49.61 14.12
C SER A 406 -43.85 -48.82 13.89
N ARG A 407 -44.61 -49.31 12.88
CA ARG A 407 -46.05 -49.20 12.60
C ARG A 407 -46.61 -47.87 12.09
#